data_AF-A0A7W9GK48-F1
#
_entry.id   AF-A0A7W9GK48-F1
#
_cell.length_a   1.000
_cell.length_b   1.000
_cell.length_c   1.000
_cell.angle_alpha   90.00
_cell.angle_beta   90.00
_cell.angle_gamma   90.00
#
_symmetry.space_group_name_H-M   'P 1'
#
loop_
_entity.id
_entity.type
_entity.pdbx_description
1 polymer ?
#
loop_
_entity_poly.entity_id
_entity_poly.type
_entity_poly.pdbx_seq_one_letter_code
_entity_poly.pdbx_strand_id
1 'polypeptide(L)'
;MRDISDAQRADLTTAVEQLAWTAVREMLQLKPEAGPGSDAPDADLRQMWLATLTSLLAIRDSADQLAASAALSAAQYGADYPAIGEAAGMTRQGARRKWPGLAGLSDERQRKLTWWKRRGDQFAQCVRAVLMASEETSEQAPHLAALRNRLDEIEQTSPAQRLDVFDMALVDAHAVAVGAPSPVESTAARANGLLAALTADAYAAMNSHSSLVIREDLACGTDDCASEPIVELWHPDFGHQPVSACREHAIEALGQPDIRIVAACQPDVALSVFAEAYGEG
;
A
#
# COMPACT_ATOMS: atom_id res chain seq x y z
N MET A 1 -22.36 -5.82 8.31
CA MET A 1 -21.99 -7.20 7.88
C MET A 1 -23.16 -8.15 8.18
N ARG A 2 -23.29 -9.36 7.59
CA ARG A 2 -24.32 -10.31 8.08
C ARG A 2 -23.76 -11.02 9.31
N ASP A 3 -24.49 -10.97 10.42
CA ASP A 3 -24.10 -11.69 11.64
C ASP A 3 -24.15 -13.20 11.42
N ILE A 4 -23.25 -13.93 12.08
CA ILE A 4 -23.28 -15.39 12.13
C ILE A 4 -24.57 -15.82 12.82
N SER A 5 -25.43 -16.53 12.08
CA SER A 5 -26.67 -17.08 12.62
C SER A 5 -26.42 -18.10 13.73
N ASP A 6 -27.43 -18.35 14.58
CA ASP A 6 -27.33 -19.33 15.66
C ASP A 6 -27.01 -20.74 15.15
N ALA A 7 -27.56 -21.12 13.99
CA ALA A 7 -27.25 -22.39 13.34
C ALA A 7 -25.76 -22.49 12.96
N GLN A 8 -25.21 -21.45 12.33
CA GLN A 8 -23.79 -21.40 11.97
C GLN A 8 -22.89 -21.41 13.22
N ARG A 9 -23.33 -20.79 14.32
CA ARG A 9 -22.60 -20.83 15.60
C ARG A 9 -22.59 -22.23 16.21
N ALA A 10 -23.69 -22.98 16.11
CA ALA A 10 -23.77 -24.37 16.55
C ALA A 10 -22.86 -25.28 15.70
N ASP A 11 -22.84 -25.09 14.37
CA ASP A 11 -21.96 -25.82 13.47
C ASP A 11 -20.47 -25.55 13.80
N LEU A 12 -20.10 -24.29 14.06
CA LEU A 12 -18.75 -23.92 14.49
C LEU A 12 -18.36 -24.57 15.83
N THR A 13 -19.29 -24.59 16.79
CA THR A 13 -19.06 -25.23 18.10
C THR A 13 -18.78 -26.72 17.92
N THR A 14 -19.56 -27.39 17.07
CA THR A 14 -19.37 -28.81 16.73
C THR A 14 -18.02 -29.05 16.06
N ALA A 15 -17.61 -28.18 15.12
CA ALA A 15 -16.31 -28.29 14.46
C ALA A 15 -15.13 -28.11 15.44
N VAL A 16 -15.23 -27.15 16.37
CA VAL A 16 -14.21 -26.93 17.41
C VAL A 16 -14.13 -28.13 18.36
N GLU A 17 -15.27 -28.71 18.75
CA GLU A 17 -15.30 -29.92 19.57
C GLU A 17 -14.63 -31.10 18.87
N GLN A 18 -14.94 -31.33 17.58
CA GLN A 18 -14.31 -32.37 16.78
C GLN A 18 -12.80 -32.17 16.63
N LEU A 19 -12.35 -30.91 16.44
CA LEU A 19 -10.93 -30.56 16.38
C LEU A 19 -10.24 -30.84 17.72
N ALA A 20 -10.85 -30.45 18.84
CA ALA A 20 -10.31 -30.70 20.17
C ALA A 20 -10.16 -32.21 20.43
N TRP A 21 -11.17 -33.01 20.10
CA TRP A 21 -11.10 -34.47 20.25
C TRP A 21 -10.06 -35.12 19.36
N THR A 22 -9.84 -34.58 18.16
CA THR A 22 -8.74 -35.05 17.30
C THR A 22 -7.39 -34.83 17.98
N ALA A 23 -7.15 -33.64 18.52
CA ALA A 23 -5.93 -33.34 19.27
C ALA A 23 -5.80 -34.21 20.54
N VAL A 24 -6.90 -34.48 21.28
CA VAL A 24 -6.85 -35.37 22.45
C VAL A 24 -6.45 -36.78 22.08
N ARG A 25 -7.01 -37.34 21.00
CA ARG A 25 -6.66 -38.68 20.53
C ARG A 25 -5.18 -38.77 20.17
N GLU A 26 -4.63 -37.75 19.54
CA GLU A 26 -3.21 -37.67 19.23
C GLU A 26 -2.35 -37.56 20.50
N MET A 27 -2.70 -36.64 21.42
CA MET A 27 -1.98 -36.41 22.68
C MET A 27 -1.92 -37.65 23.57
N LEU A 28 -3.01 -38.41 23.63
CA LEU A 28 -3.16 -39.59 24.48
C LEU A 28 -2.95 -40.91 23.72
N GLN A 29 -2.61 -40.86 22.44
CA GLN A 29 -2.43 -42.02 21.55
C GLN A 29 -3.65 -42.98 21.56
N LEU A 30 -4.85 -42.41 21.60
CA LEU A 30 -6.10 -43.16 21.64
C LEU A 30 -6.51 -43.65 20.25
N LYS A 31 -7.31 -44.71 20.22
CA LYS A 31 -7.95 -45.17 18.97
C LYS A 31 -8.97 -44.13 18.45
N PRO A 32 -9.25 -44.10 17.14
CA PRO A 32 -10.18 -43.15 16.53
C PRO A 32 -11.57 -43.12 17.18
N GLU A 33 -12.06 -44.28 17.60
CA GLU A 33 -13.37 -44.48 18.23
C GLU A 33 -13.41 -44.17 19.74
N ALA A 34 -12.27 -43.90 20.38
CA ALA A 34 -12.23 -43.56 21.79
C ALA A 34 -12.77 -42.15 22.02
N GLY A 35 -13.77 -42.03 22.91
CA GLY A 35 -14.42 -40.78 23.24
C GLY A 35 -14.94 -40.77 24.69
N PRO A 36 -15.48 -39.62 25.14
CA PRO A 36 -15.91 -39.40 26.53
C PRO A 36 -17.09 -40.27 26.97
N GLY A 37 -17.77 -40.95 26.03
CA GLY A 37 -18.85 -41.90 26.30
C GLY A 37 -18.41 -43.36 26.40
N SER A 38 -17.11 -43.64 26.57
CA SER A 38 -16.59 -45.00 26.76
C SER A 38 -16.76 -45.45 28.21
N ASP A 39 -16.91 -46.77 28.45
CA ASP A 39 -16.91 -47.40 29.79
C ASP A 39 -15.52 -47.38 30.45
N ALA A 40 -14.74 -46.30 30.23
CA ALA A 40 -13.39 -46.16 30.72
C ALA A 40 -13.36 -45.89 32.24
N PRO A 41 -12.31 -46.33 32.96
CA PRO A 41 -12.10 -45.96 34.35
C PRO A 41 -12.08 -44.44 34.57
N ASP A 42 -12.55 -43.98 35.73
CA ASP A 42 -12.58 -42.55 36.10
C ASP A 42 -11.24 -41.82 35.92
N ALA A 43 -10.12 -42.51 36.16
CA ALA A 43 -8.79 -41.94 35.99
C ALA A 43 -8.49 -41.59 34.52
N ASP A 44 -8.91 -42.45 33.59
CA ASP A 44 -8.72 -42.28 32.16
C ASP A 44 -9.67 -41.19 31.64
N LEU A 45 -10.94 -41.20 32.07
CA LEU A 45 -11.90 -40.13 31.77
C LEU A 45 -11.40 -38.77 32.23
N ARG A 46 -10.84 -38.68 33.44
CA ARG A 46 -10.23 -37.45 33.96
C ARG A 46 -9.09 -36.98 33.06
N GLN A 47 -8.21 -37.88 32.64
CA GLN A 47 -7.09 -37.54 31.77
C GLN A 47 -7.58 -37.06 30.39
N MET A 48 -8.60 -37.68 29.83
CA MET A 48 -9.24 -37.25 28.58
C MET A 48 -9.81 -35.84 28.71
N TRP A 49 -10.56 -35.54 29.76
CA TRP A 49 -11.14 -34.20 29.96
C TRP A 49 -10.10 -33.10 30.19
N LEU A 50 -9.00 -33.41 30.91
CA LEU A 50 -7.88 -32.47 31.06
C LEU A 50 -7.16 -32.23 29.72
N ALA A 51 -7.00 -33.26 28.90
CA ALA A 51 -6.47 -33.11 27.54
C ALA A 51 -7.44 -32.26 26.69
N THR A 52 -8.75 -32.48 26.76
CA THR A 52 -9.76 -31.68 26.04
C THR A 52 -9.68 -30.21 26.44
N LEU A 53 -9.59 -29.89 27.73
CA LEU A 53 -9.40 -28.51 28.20
C LEU A 53 -8.12 -27.90 27.63
N THR A 54 -7.01 -28.64 27.66
CA THR A 54 -5.72 -28.19 27.13
C THR A 54 -5.82 -27.89 25.63
N SER A 55 -6.44 -28.78 24.85
CA SER A 55 -6.67 -28.60 23.42
C SER A 55 -7.55 -27.40 23.12
N LEU A 56 -8.64 -27.20 23.86
CA LEU A 56 -9.53 -26.05 23.68
C LEU A 56 -8.84 -24.72 23.98
N LEU A 57 -7.98 -24.67 24.99
CA LEU A 57 -7.17 -23.47 25.28
C LEU A 57 -6.19 -23.18 24.13
N ALA A 58 -5.52 -24.20 23.60
CA ALA A 58 -4.62 -24.03 22.45
C ALA A 58 -5.36 -23.59 21.17
N ILE A 59 -6.55 -24.13 20.91
CA ILE A 59 -7.42 -23.71 19.81
C ILE A 59 -7.82 -22.24 19.97
N ARG A 60 -8.22 -21.81 21.17
CA ARG A 60 -8.57 -20.41 21.45
C ARG A 60 -7.39 -19.48 21.17
N ASP A 61 -6.21 -19.80 21.68
CA ASP A 61 -5.03 -18.97 21.51
C ASP A 61 -4.62 -18.88 20.03
N SER A 62 -4.79 -19.96 19.27
CA SER A 62 -4.56 -19.99 17.82
C SER A 62 -5.61 -19.17 17.06
N ALA A 63 -6.88 -19.26 17.45
CA ALA A 63 -7.97 -18.47 16.88
C ALA A 63 -7.77 -16.96 17.14
N ASP A 64 -7.27 -16.57 18.31
CA ASP A 64 -6.93 -15.17 18.62
C ASP A 64 -5.79 -14.65 17.73
N GLN A 65 -4.78 -15.47 17.43
CA GLN A 65 -3.71 -15.11 16.48
C GLN A 65 -4.25 -14.94 15.05
N LEU A 66 -5.10 -15.87 14.60
CA LEU A 66 -5.75 -15.77 13.29
C LEU A 66 -6.67 -14.54 13.20
N ALA A 67 -7.39 -14.21 14.27
CA ALA A 67 -8.22 -13.01 14.33
C ALA A 67 -7.37 -11.73 14.23
N ALA A 68 -6.19 -11.70 14.87
CA ALA A 68 -5.25 -10.59 14.73
C ALA A 68 -4.72 -10.46 13.29
N SER A 69 -4.38 -11.57 12.64
CA SER A 69 -3.98 -11.58 11.22
C SER A 69 -5.11 -11.08 10.31
N ALA A 70 -6.34 -11.56 10.52
CA ALA A 70 -7.50 -11.11 9.76
C ALA A 70 -7.79 -9.61 9.95
N ALA A 71 -7.65 -9.09 11.18
CA ALA A 71 -7.80 -7.66 11.45
C ALA A 71 -6.72 -6.82 10.75
N LEU A 72 -5.47 -7.31 10.74
CA LEU A 72 -4.38 -6.67 10.00
C LEU A 72 -4.67 -6.65 8.49
N SER A 73 -5.06 -7.78 7.91
CA SER A 73 -5.43 -7.84 6.49
C SER A 73 -6.60 -6.92 6.18
N ALA A 74 -7.65 -6.92 7.00
CA ALA A 74 -8.78 -6.00 6.83
C ALA A 74 -8.32 -4.53 6.82
N ALA A 75 -7.42 -4.15 7.73
CA ALA A 75 -6.85 -2.81 7.78
C ALA A 75 -6.00 -2.49 6.54
N GLN A 76 -5.17 -3.43 6.07
CA GLN A 76 -4.43 -3.32 4.81
C GLN A 76 -5.36 -3.14 3.61
N TYR A 77 -6.60 -3.65 3.68
CA TYR A 77 -7.66 -3.46 2.70
C TYR A 77 -8.58 -2.26 3.00
N GLY A 78 -8.20 -1.40 3.94
CA GLY A 78 -8.84 -0.11 4.20
C GLY A 78 -9.86 -0.12 5.33
N ALA A 79 -10.10 -1.25 6.00
CA ALA A 79 -11.02 -1.29 7.13
C ALA A 79 -10.48 -0.49 8.33
N ASP A 80 -11.29 0.42 8.84
CA ASP A 80 -10.97 1.22 10.01
C ASP A 80 -11.40 0.51 11.31
N TYR A 81 -11.06 1.07 12.46
CA TYR A 81 -11.44 0.49 13.75
C TYR A 81 -12.95 0.34 13.98
N PRO A 82 -13.82 1.26 13.53
CA PRO A 82 -15.26 1.03 13.47
C PRO A 82 -15.65 -0.26 12.73
N ALA A 83 -15.21 -0.46 11.49
CA ALA A 83 -15.56 -1.64 10.69
C ALA A 83 -15.00 -2.94 11.30
N ILE A 84 -13.76 -2.92 11.78
CA ILE A 84 -13.13 -4.07 12.46
C ILE A 84 -13.86 -4.38 13.78
N GLY A 85 -14.27 -3.35 14.52
CA GLY A 85 -15.04 -3.49 15.75
C GLY A 85 -16.40 -4.13 15.50
N GLU A 86 -17.16 -3.63 14.51
CA GLU A 86 -18.44 -4.22 14.09
C GLU A 86 -18.27 -5.70 13.76
N ALA A 87 -17.28 -6.04 12.94
CA ALA A 87 -17.01 -7.41 12.53
C ALA A 87 -16.66 -8.35 13.69
N ALA A 88 -15.97 -7.84 14.70
CA ALA A 88 -15.58 -8.58 15.89
C ALA A 88 -16.60 -8.50 17.04
N GLY A 89 -17.76 -7.87 16.83
CA GLY A 89 -18.80 -7.71 17.85
C GLY A 89 -18.36 -6.84 19.03
N MET A 90 -17.49 -5.84 18.81
CA MET A 90 -16.96 -4.97 19.85
C MET A 90 -16.95 -3.49 19.43
N THR A 91 -16.74 -2.60 20.40
CA THR A 91 -16.65 -1.16 20.09
C THR A 91 -15.34 -0.82 19.37
N ARG A 92 -15.31 0.32 18.67
CA ARG A 92 -14.09 0.91 18.08
C ARG A 92 -12.91 0.92 19.06
N GLN A 93 -13.16 1.33 20.32
CA GLN A 93 -12.10 1.40 21.34
C GLN A 93 -11.66 0.01 21.80
N GLY A 94 -12.58 -0.95 21.84
CA GLY A 94 -12.27 -2.36 22.07
C GLY A 94 -11.33 -2.92 21.00
N ALA A 95 -11.67 -2.69 19.72
CA ALA A 95 -10.85 -3.11 18.59
C ALA A 95 -9.46 -2.45 18.60
N ARG A 96 -9.38 -1.13 18.88
CA ARG A 96 -8.10 -0.42 19.00
C ARG A 96 -7.21 -0.95 20.12
N ARG A 97 -7.80 -1.28 21.27
CA ARG A 97 -7.07 -1.84 22.40
C ARG A 97 -6.60 -3.26 22.11
N LYS A 98 -7.42 -4.08 21.44
CA LYS A 98 -7.08 -5.48 21.08
C LYS A 98 -6.03 -5.54 19.97
N TRP A 99 -6.12 -4.66 18.97
CA TRP A 99 -5.23 -4.62 17.81
C TRP A 99 -4.69 -3.20 17.58
N PRO A 100 -3.69 -2.75 18.37
CA PRO A 100 -3.11 -1.42 18.19
C PRO A 100 -2.34 -1.31 16.87
N GLY A 101 -2.22 -0.09 16.32
CA GLY A 101 -1.40 0.21 15.14
C GLY A 101 -2.08 0.05 13.77
N LEU A 102 -3.35 -0.37 13.72
CA LEU A 102 -4.05 -0.61 12.44
C LEU A 102 -4.50 0.67 11.71
N ALA A 103 -4.67 1.78 12.43
CA ALA A 103 -5.19 3.02 11.85
C ALA A 103 -4.35 3.54 10.67
N GLY A 104 -3.02 3.47 10.77
CA GLY A 104 -2.13 3.99 9.72
C GLY A 104 -2.30 3.28 8.37
N LEU A 105 -2.61 1.97 8.39
CA LEU A 105 -2.77 1.16 7.18
C LEU A 105 -4.06 1.49 6.42
N SER A 106 -5.15 1.66 7.17
CA SER A 106 -6.45 2.06 6.60
C SER A 106 -6.37 3.48 6.02
N ASP A 107 -5.76 4.41 6.76
CA ASP A 107 -5.58 5.80 6.32
C ASP A 107 -4.72 5.87 5.06
N GLU A 108 -3.63 5.11 4.98
CA GLU A 108 -2.77 5.04 3.79
C GLU A 108 -3.52 4.53 2.57
N ARG A 109 -4.23 3.39 2.68
CA ARG A 109 -5.01 2.85 1.56
C ARG A 109 -6.09 3.83 1.10
N GLN A 110 -6.73 4.53 2.03
CA GLN A 110 -7.76 5.51 1.71
C GLN A 110 -7.17 6.72 0.98
N ARG A 111 -5.97 7.20 1.35
CA ARG A 111 -5.24 8.24 0.61
C ARG A 111 -4.90 7.79 -0.80
N LYS A 112 -4.37 6.57 -0.97
CA LYS A 112 -4.09 5.95 -2.28
C LYS A 112 -5.33 5.94 -3.18
N LEU A 113 -6.45 5.44 -2.66
CA LEU A 113 -7.72 5.39 -3.39
C LEU A 113 -8.22 6.79 -3.78
N THR A 114 -8.10 7.75 -2.88
CA THR A 114 -8.54 9.13 -3.13
C THR A 114 -7.70 9.78 -4.21
N TRP A 115 -6.38 9.61 -4.16
CA TRP A 115 -5.47 10.08 -5.20
C TRP A 115 -5.79 9.43 -6.55
N TRP A 116 -5.90 8.10 -6.59
CA TRP A 116 -6.18 7.36 -7.83
C TRP A 116 -7.50 7.81 -8.47
N LYS A 117 -8.56 7.97 -7.69
CA LYS A 117 -9.85 8.47 -8.20
C LYS A 117 -9.76 9.86 -8.82
N ARG A 118 -8.85 10.70 -8.33
CA ARG A 118 -8.67 12.08 -8.81
C ARG A 118 -7.73 12.18 -10.00
N ARG A 119 -6.68 11.36 -10.04
CA ARG A 119 -5.53 11.52 -10.95
C ARG A 119 -5.20 10.30 -11.80
N GLY A 120 -5.83 9.14 -11.54
CA GLY A 120 -5.49 7.86 -12.19
C GLY A 120 -5.63 7.88 -13.71
N ASP A 121 -6.68 8.52 -14.24
CA ASP A 121 -6.86 8.65 -15.69
C ASP A 121 -5.77 9.53 -16.33
N GLN A 122 -5.41 10.63 -15.65
CA GLN A 122 -4.33 11.53 -16.08
C GLN A 122 -2.99 10.79 -16.08
N PHE A 123 -2.70 10.02 -15.02
CA PHE A 123 -1.53 9.16 -14.92
C PHE A 123 -1.46 8.15 -16.05
N ALA A 124 -2.54 7.40 -16.29
CA ALA A 124 -2.62 6.43 -17.39
C ALA A 124 -2.38 7.09 -18.76
N GLN A 125 -2.96 8.28 -19.00
CA GLN A 125 -2.75 9.01 -20.25
C GLN A 125 -1.29 9.45 -20.44
N CYS A 126 -0.64 9.94 -19.39
CA CYS A 126 0.78 10.30 -19.42
C CYS A 126 1.67 9.09 -19.70
N VAL A 127 1.41 7.96 -19.03
CA VAL A 127 2.14 6.71 -19.29
C VAL A 127 2.03 6.31 -20.76
N ARG A 128 0.82 6.32 -21.34
CA ARG A 128 0.64 6.00 -22.77
C ARG A 128 1.39 6.96 -23.70
N ALA A 129 1.37 8.26 -23.40
CA ALA A 129 2.09 9.26 -24.19
C ALA A 129 3.61 9.04 -24.16
N VAL A 130 4.18 8.73 -22.98
CA VAL A 130 5.60 8.38 -22.84
C VAL A 130 5.91 7.10 -23.60
N LEU A 131 5.11 6.04 -23.45
CA LEU A 131 5.32 4.77 -24.13
C LEU A 131 5.30 4.91 -25.66
N MET A 132 4.39 5.72 -26.23
CA MET A 132 4.33 5.97 -27.67
C MET A 132 5.57 6.71 -28.18
N ALA A 133 6.09 7.67 -27.41
CA ALA A 133 7.29 8.42 -27.81
C ALA A 133 8.59 7.59 -27.69
N SER A 134 8.59 6.57 -26.83
CA SER A 134 9.78 5.74 -26.58
C SER A 134 9.90 4.51 -27.48
N GLU A 135 8.92 4.22 -28.36
CA GLU A 135 9.01 3.09 -29.31
C GLU A 135 10.19 3.20 -30.30
N GLU A 136 10.81 4.37 -30.39
CA GLU A 136 11.95 4.64 -31.27
C GLU A 136 13.33 4.44 -30.62
N THR A 137 13.44 4.27 -29.29
CA THR A 137 14.73 4.27 -28.57
C THR A 137 14.96 2.98 -27.75
N SER A 138 15.91 2.14 -28.20
CA SER A 138 16.13 0.76 -27.73
C SER A 138 16.69 0.59 -26.30
N GLU A 139 17.25 1.63 -25.68
CA GLU A 139 18.01 1.51 -24.41
C GLU A 139 17.16 1.57 -23.12
N GLN A 140 15.92 2.06 -23.18
CA GLN A 140 15.02 2.20 -22.00
C GLN A 140 14.05 1.00 -21.80
N ALA A 141 14.31 -0.11 -22.50
CA ALA A 141 13.35 -1.20 -22.70
C ALA A 141 12.75 -1.86 -21.43
N PRO A 142 13.49 -2.14 -20.33
CA PRO A 142 12.94 -2.96 -19.25
C PRO A 142 11.89 -2.24 -18.39
N HIS A 143 12.15 -1.00 -17.96
CA HIS A 143 11.20 -0.24 -17.13
C HIS A 143 9.97 0.21 -17.93
N LEU A 144 10.15 0.60 -19.20
CA LEU A 144 9.02 0.94 -20.06
C LEU A 144 8.14 -0.29 -20.36
N ALA A 145 8.75 -1.46 -20.59
CA ALA A 145 8.00 -2.70 -20.77
C ALA A 145 7.25 -3.11 -19.48
N ALA A 146 7.91 -2.98 -18.32
CA ALA A 146 7.27 -3.22 -17.03
C ALA A 146 6.09 -2.27 -16.82
N LEU A 147 6.29 -0.96 -17.02
CA LEU A 147 5.26 0.06 -16.87
C LEU A 147 4.06 -0.17 -17.80
N ARG A 148 4.29 -0.59 -19.06
CA ARG A 148 3.24 -0.99 -20.00
C ARG A 148 2.42 -2.16 -19.44
N ASN A 149 3.08 -3.23 -19.01
CA ASN A 149 2.40 -4.40 -18.44
C ASN A 149 1.60 -4.03 -17.18
N ARG A 150 2.12 -3.14 -16.33
CA ARG A 150 1.41 -2.65 -15.13
C ARG A 150 0.17 -1.84 -15.48
N LEU A 151 0.24 -1.01 -16.52
CA LEU A 151 -0.92 -0.25 -16.97
C LEU A 151 -2.04 -1.17 -17.49
N ASP A 152 -1.68 -2.17 -18.30
CA ASP A 152 -2.64 -3.16 -18.80
C ASP A 152 -3.28 -3.95 -17.64
N GLU A 153 -2.49 -4.31 -16.63
CA GLU A 153 -2.95 -5.01 -15.43
C GLU A 153 -3.90 -4.12 -14.59
N ILE A 154 -3.61 -2.83 -14.43
CA ILE A 154 -4.48 -1.85 -13.75
C ILE A 154 -5.86 -1.75 -14.42
N GLU A 155 -5.91 -1.78 -15.75
CA GLU A 155 -7.14 -1.68 -16.53
C GLU A 155 -7.99 -2.96 -16.45
N GLN A 156 -7.34 -4.13 -16.36
CA GLN A 156 -8.01 -5.43 -16.33
C GLN A 156 -8.41 -5.89 -14.92
N THR A 157 -7.78 -5.34 -13.87
CA THR A 157 -8.00 -5.77 -12.49
C THR A 157 -9.20 -5.08 -11.83
N SER A 158 -9.76 -5.77 -10.83
CA SER A 158 -10.81 -5.21 -9.98
C SER A 158 -10.30 -3.97 -9.20
N PRO A 159 -11.18 -3.04 -8.79
CA PRO A 159 -10.77 -1.84 -8.06
C PRO A 159 -9.93 -2.11 -6.79
N ALA A 160 -10.14 -3.26 -6.13
CA ALA A 160 -9.39 -3.65 -4.94
C ALA A 160 -7.95 -4.09 -5.25
N GLN A 161 -7.75 -4.81 -6.35
CA GLN A 161 -6.44 -5.30 -6.82
C GLN A 161 -5.64 -4.20 -7.50
N ARG A 162 -6.32 -3.20 -8.08
CA ARG A 162 -5.70 -2.08 -8.78
C ARG A 162 -4.66 -1.32 -7.96
N LEU A 163 -4.86 -1.22 -6.64
CA LEU A 163 -3.94 -0.49 -5.76
C LEU A 163 -2.58 -1.17 -5.61
N ASP A 164 -2.57 -2.50 -5.54
CA ASP A 164 -1.32 -3.26 -5.36
C ASP A 164 -0.47 -3.17 -6.65
N VAL A 165 -1.14 -3.23 -7.81
CA VAL A 165 -0.49 -3.02 -9.12
C VAL A 165 -0.05 -1.56 -9.29
N PHE A 166 -0.82 -0.61 -8.77
CA PHE A 166 -0.50 0.80 -8.81
C PHE A 166 0.78 1.16 -8.06
N ASP A 167 1.03 0.58 -6.87
CA ASP A 167 2.29 0.79 -6.16
C ASP A 167 3.50 0.39 -7.02
N MET A 168 3.41 -0.75 -7.72
CA MET A 168 4.46 -1.19 -8.65
C MET A 168 4.58 -0.26 -9.87
N ALA A 169 3.45 0.22 -10.41
CA ALA A 169 3.44 1.16 -11.52
C ALA A 169 4.13 2.49 -11.17
N LEU A 170 4.00 2.97 -9.93
CA LEU A 170 4.71 4.17 -9.46
C LEU A 170 6.22 3.96 -9.36
N VAL A 171 6.66 2.78 -8.94
CA VAL A 171 8.09 2.43 -8.90
C VAL A 171 8.67 2.46 -10.31
N ASP A 172 7.98 1.81 -11.27
CA ASP A 172 8.42 1.79 -12.66
C ASP A 172 8.34 3.20 -13.30
N ALA A 173 7.29 3.98 -13.02
CA ALA A 173 7.17 5.36 -13.50
C ALA A 173 8.27 6.28 -12.92
N HIS A 174 8.63 6.10 -11.65
CA HIS A 174 9.74 6.82 -11.04
C HIS A 174 11.09 6.44 -11.69
N ALA A 175 11.31 5.15 -11.95
CA ALA A 175 12.51 4.70 -12.65
C ALA A 175 12.61 5.28 -14.08
N VAL A 176 11.48 5.36 -14.79
CA VAL A 176 11.41 6.04 -16.10
C VAL A 176 11.74 7.53 -15.96
N ALA A 177 11.19 8.21 -14.95
CA ALA A 177 11.42 9.63 -14.72
C ALA A 177 12.90 9.97 -14.39
N VAL A 178 13.61 9.07 -13.71
CA VAL A 178 15.02 9.27 -13.28
C VAL A 178 16.03 8.73 -14.30
N GLY A 179 15.68 7.70 -15.06
CA GLY A 179 16.61 6.96 -15.93
C GLY A 179 16.54 7.29 -17.42
N ALA A 180 15.46 7.94 -17.89
CA ALA A 180 15.29 8.21 -19.31
C ALA A 180 15.95 9.55 -19.73
N PRO A 181 16.91 9.58 -20.67
CA PRO A 181 17.25 10.81 -21.37
C PRO A 181 15.98 11.46 -21.93
N SER A 182 15.91 12.79 -21.87
CA SER A 182 14.72 13.49 -22.35
C SER A 182 14.51 13.21 -23.84
N PRO A 183 13.27 12.91 -24.25
CA PRO A 183 12.92 12.88 -25.66
C PRO A 183 13.29 14.20 -26.34
N VAL A 184 13.83 14.11 -27.56
CA VAL A 184 14.13 15.30 -28.38
C VAL A 184 12.84 16.05 -28.76
N GLU A 185 11.71 15.33 -28.82
CA GLU A 185 10.40 15.90 -29.10
C GLU A 185 9.79 16.58 -27.87
N SER A 186 9.40 17.86 -28.02
CA SER A 186 8.86 18.67 -26.91
C SER A 186 7.61 18.08 -26.26
N THR A 187 6.72 17.46 -27.05
CA THR A 187 5.49 16.81 -26.54
C THR A 187 5.81 15.62 -25.64
N ALA A 188 6.81 14.82 -26.02
CA ALA A 188 7.23 13.65 -25.27
C ALA A 188 8.01 14.03 -24.00
N ALA A 189 8.90 15.03 -24.09
CA ALA A 189 9.57 15.62 -22.93
C ALA A 189 8.57 16.15 -21.90
N ARG A 190 7.52 16.83 -22.37
CA ARG A 190 6.43 17.32 -21.52
C ARG A 190 5.63 16.19 -20.89
N ALA A 191 5.27 15.14 -21.64
CA ALA A 191 4.56 13.99 -21.10
C ALA A 191 5.37 13.27 -20.01
N ASN A 192 6.68 13.15 -20.21
CA ASN A 192 7.60 12.59 -19.22
C ASN A 192 7.71 13.49 -17.97
N GLY A 193 7.81 14.80 -18.15
CA GLY A 193 7.77 15.77 -17.05
C GLY A 193 6.49 15.70 -16.22
N LEU A 194 5.34 15.58 -16.88
CA LEU A 194 4.05 15.43 -16.19
C LEU A 194 3.92 14.07 -15.49
N LEU A 195 4.42 12.99 -16.09
CA LEU A 195 4.47 11.67 -15.45
C LEU A 195 5.31 11.71 -14.17
N ALA A 196 6.48 12.38 -14.21
CA ALA A 196 7.34 12.57 -13.05
C ALA A 196 6.61 13.38 -11.94
N ALA A 197 5.97 14.49 -12.32
CA ALA A 197 5.20 15.32 -11.38
C ALA A 197 4.01 14.57 -10.75
N LEU A 198 3.27 13.76 -11.54
CA LEU A 198 2.19 12.91 -11.04
C LEU A 198 2.72 11.82 -10.10
N THR A 199 3.88 11.24 -10.39
CA THR A 199 4.51 10.22 -9.54
C THR A 199 4.96 10.83 -8.20
N ALA A 200 5.58 12.01 -8.23
CA ALA A 200 5.96 12.76 -7.03
C ALA A 200 4.73 13.16 -6.20
N ASP A 201 3.67 13.63 -6.86
CA ASP A 201 2.39 13.96 -6.23
C ASP A 201 1.74 12.74 -5.55
N ALA A 202 1.75 11.59 -6.23
CA ALA A 202 1.27 10.33 -5.71
C ALA A 202 2.03 9.96 -4.42
N TYR A 203 3.36 9.97 -4.44
CA TYR A 203 4.16 9.69 -3.25
C TYR A 203 3.89 10.67 -2.11
N ALA A 204 3.74 11.97 -2.40
CA ALA A 204 3.42 12.97 -1.39
C ALA A 204 2.02 12.76 -0.79
N ALA A 205 1.04 12.32 -1.58
CA ALA A 205 -0.30 11.98 -1.12
C ALA A 205 -0.35 10.72 -0.25
N MET A 206 0.52 9.74 -0.52
CA MET A 206 0.55 8.47 0.20
C MET A 206 1.35 8.56 1.50
N ASN A 207 2.50 9.21 1.43
CA ASN A 207 3.43 9.36 2.53
C ASN A 207 3.16 10.69 3.25
N SER A 208 2.37 10.66 4.32
CA SER A 208 2.29 11.76 5.29
C SER A 208 3.63 12.03 6.02
N HIS A 209 4.68 11.28 5.70
CA HIS A 209 6.05 11.39 6.23
C HIS A 209 7.13 11.35 5.12
N SER A 210 6.81 11.77 3.89
CA SER A 210 7.79 11.81 2.80
C SER A 210 9.08 12.50 3.25
N SER A 211 10.22 11.88 2.94
CA SER A 211 11.57 12.11 3.48
C SER A 211 12.13 13.54 3.37
N LEU A 212 11.47 14.42 2.63
CA LEU A 212 11.75 15.86 2.66
C LEU A 212 11.44 16.50 4.02
N VAL A 213 10.44 16.00 4.76
CA VAL A 213 9.90 16.65 5.97
C VAL A 213 10.71 16.36 7.25
N ILE A 214 11.68 15.43 7.21
CA ILE A 214 12.50 15.12 8.39
C ILE A 214 13.86 15.85 8.38
N ARG A 215 14.22 16.51 7.27
CA ARG A 215 15.46 17.31 7.24
C ARG A 215 15.11 18.77 7.56
N GLU A 216 15.09 19.07 8.86
CA GLU A 216 14.87 20.43 9.42
C GLU A 216 15.86 21.51 8.90
N ASP A 217 16.82 21.15 8.03
CA ASP A 217 17.91 22.00 7.55
C ASP A 217 18.02 22.12 6.01
N LEU A 218 17.03 21.66 5.22
CA LEU A 218 17.13 21.82 3.76
C LEU A 218 16.74 23.24 3.33
N ALA A 219 17.73 24.03 2.92
CA ALA A 219 17.52 25.22 2.09
C ALA A 219 17.28 24.81 0.63
N CYS A 220 16.70 25.71 -0.16
CA CYS A 220 16.75 25.59 -1.61
C CYS A 220 18.21 25.42 -2.05
N GLY A 221 18.49 24.46 -2.92
CA GLY A 221 19.84 24.13 -3.39
C GLY A 221 20.47 25.17 -4.32
N THR A 222 19.78 26.29 -4.54
CA THR A 222 20.31 27.46 -5.24
C THR A 222 21.05 28.33 -4.24
N ASP A 223 22.28 28.72 -4.58
CA ASP A 223 23.12 29.59 -3.74
C ASP A 223 22.35 30.85 -3.30
N ASP A 224 22.50 31.21 -2.02
CA ASP A 224 21.86 32.37 -1.37
C ASP A 224 20.31 32.38 -1.34
N CYS A 225 19.64 31.26 -1.68
CA CYS A 225 18.19 31.17 -1.56
C CYS A 225 17.74 30.71 -0.15
N ALA A 226 17.18 31.64 0.63
CA ALA A 226 16.61 31.35 1.94
C ALA A 226 15.19 30.75 1.93
N SER A 227 14.62 30.49 0.74
CA SER A 227 13.26 29.97 0.62
C SER A 227 13.21 28.48 0.95
N GLU A 228 12.11 28.06 1.58
CA GLU A 228 11.86 26.65 1.90
C GLU A 228 11.64 25.84 0.60
N PRO A 229 12.32 24.69 0.44
CA PRO A 229 12.14 23.84 -0.72
C PRO A 229 10.79 23.11 -0.66
N ILE A 230 10.13 22.97 -1.81
CA ILE A 230 8.82 22.32 -1.91
C ILE A 230 8.84 21.11 -2.86
N VAL A 231 9.89 20.96 -3.65
CA VAL A 231 10.12 19.82 -4.56
C VAL A 231 11.60 19.44 -4.58
N GLU A 232 11.89 18.22 -5.01
CA GLU A 232 13.22 17.83 -5.47
C GLU A 232 13.21 17.68 -6.98
N LEU A 233 14.25 18.23 -7.60
CA LEU A 233 14.46 18.20 -9.03
C LEU A 233 15.60 17.23 -9.35
N TRP A 234 15.38 16.39 -10.36
CA TRP A 234 16.45 15.62 -10.97
C TRP A 234 17.07 16.41 -12.11
N HIS A 235 18.40 16.42 -12.14
CA HIS A 235 19.19 17.11 -13.14
C HIS A 235 20.26 16.15 -13.69
N PRO A 236 20.36 15.96 -15.02
CA PRO A 236 21.31 15.01 -15.59
C PRO A 236 22.77 15.36 -15.25
N ASP A 237 23.09 16.64 -15.27
CA ASP A 237 24.45 17.16 -15.07
C ASP A 237 25.00 16.99 -13.64
N PHE A 238 24.14 16.75 -12.64
CA PHE A 238 24.54 16.64 -11.22
C PHE A 238 24.71 15.19 -10.74
N GLY A 239 25.05 14.26 -11.63
CA GLY A 239 25.43 12.90 -11.24
C GLY A 239 24.31 12.12 -10.54
N HIS A 240 23.07 12.34 -10.97
CA HIS A 240 21.85 11.69 -10.45
C HIS A 240 21.47 12.03 -8.99
N GLN A 241 22.03 13.08 -8.38
CA GLN A 241 21.54 13.55 -7.08
C GLN A 241 20.38 14.55 -7.27
N PRO A 242 19.22 14.31 -6.62
CA PRO A 242 18.14 15.29 -6.60
C PRO A 242 18.55 16.56 -5.86
N VAL A 243 18.12 17.72 -6.36
CA VAL A 243 18.35 19.03 -5.76
C VAL A 243 17.03 19.59 -5.25
N SER A 244 16.98 19.96 -3.97
CA SER A 244 15.80 20.59 -3.38
C SER A 244 15.59 21.99 -3.94
N ALA A 245 14.38 22.35 -4.34
CA ALA A 245 14.08 23.65 -4.93
C ALA A 245 12.81 24.27 -4.33
N CYS A 246 12.83 25.58 -4.10
CA CYS A 246 11.63 26.35 -3.80
C CYS A 246 10.78 26.51 -5.07
N ARG A 247 9.56 27.07 -4.94
CA ARG A 247 8.62 27.23 -6.07
C ARG A 247 9.25 27.95 -7.27
N GLU A 248 9.87 29.11 -7.04
CA GLU A 248 10.40 29.98 -8.08
C GLU A 248 11.53 29.30 -8.87
N HIS A 249 12.53 28.77 -8.17
CA HIS A 249 13.64 28.05 -8.80
C HIS A 249 13.20 26.76 -9.47
N ALA A 250 12.15 26.09 -8.96
CA ALA A 250 11.59 24.92 -9.63
C ALA A 250 10.92 25.29 -10.97
N ILE A 251 10.15 26.37 -11.00
CA ILE A 251 9.52 26.86 -12.24
C ILE A 251 10.57 27.23 -13.29
N GLU A 252 11.60 27.97 -12.87
CA GLU A 252 12.71 28.36 -13.75
C GLU A 252 13.45 27.14 -14.30
N ALA A 253 13.85 26.21 -13.42
CA ALA A 253 14.60 25.02 -13.80
C ALA A 253 13.80 24.11 -14.74
N LEU A 254 12.49 23.94 -14.51
CA LEU A 254 11.63 23.09 -15.35
C LEU A 254 11.44 23.63 -16.78
N GLY A 255 11.84 24.87 -17.05
CA GLY A 255 11.95 25.39 -18.42
C GLY A 255 13.01 24.67 -19.26
N GLN A 256 13.94 23.95 -18.62
CA GLN A 256 14.89 23.09 -19.30
C GLN A 256 14.27 21.71 -19.59
N PRO A 257 14.41 21.19 -20.82
CA PRO A 257 13.73 19.98 -21.23
C PRO A 257 14.23 18.72 -20.54
N ASP A 258 15.34 18.74 -19.80
CA ASP A 258 15.91 17.58 -19.11
C ASP A 258 15.64 17.54 -17.60
N ILE A 259 15.12 18.63 -17.03
CA ILE A 259 14.86 18.73 -15.59
C ILE A 259 13.46 18.18 -15.25
N ARG A 260 13.34 17.44 -14.15
CA ARG A 260 12.11 16.75 -13.75
C ARG A 260 11.87 16.87 -12.25
N ILE A 261 10.61 16.96 -11.82
CA ILE A 261 10.23 16.82 -10.42
C ILE A 261 10.23 15.34 -10.05
N VAL A 262 11.03 14.94 -9.06
CA VAL A 262 11.13 13.53 -8.62
C VAL A 262 10.57 13.30 -7.21
N ALA A 263 10.41 14.36 -6.42
CA ALA A 263 9.73 14.34 -5.14
C ALA A 263 9.04 15.68 -4.84
N ALA A 264 8.05 15.65 -3.96
CA ALA A 264 7.33 16.83 -3.48
C ALA A 264 7.09 16.76 -1.98
N CYS A 265 7.07 17.93 -1.32
CA CYS A 265 6.84 18.04 0.12
C CYS A 265 5.37 17.81 0.50
N GLN A 266 4.45 18.13 -0.41
CA GLN A 266 3.01 18.09 -0.19
C GLN A 266 2.26 17.67 -1.46
N PRO A 267 1.05 17.11 -1.31
CA PRO A 267 0.17 16.82 -2.45
C PRO A 267 -0.19 18.09 -3.22
N ASP A 268 -0.50 17.93 -4.49
CA ASP A 268 -0.79 18.92 -5.54
C ASP A 268 0.34 19.93 -5.84
N VAL A 269 1.37 20.04 -5.00
CA VAL A 269 2.48 20.99 -5.20
C VAL A 269 3.27 20.71 -6.48
N ALA A 270 3.70 19.46 -6.70
CA ALA A 270 4.43 19.11 -7.93
C ALA A 270 3.65 19.46 -9.19
N LEU A 271 2.34 19.17 -9.19
CA LEU A 271 1.46 19.43 -10.32
C LEU A 271 1.23 20.93 -10.53
N SER A 272 1.07 21.70 -9.45
CA SER A 272 0.95 23.16 -9.52
C SER A 272 2.22 23.79 -10.09
N VAL A 273 3.39 23.40 -9.59
CA VAL A 273 4.70 23.89 -10.07
C VAL A 273 4.91 23.52 -11.54
N PHE A 274 4.58 22.28 -11.91
CA PHE A 274 4.67 21.82 -13.30
C PHE A 274 3.73 22.61 -14.23
N ALA A 275 2.45 22.78 -13.86
CA ALA A 275 1.51 23.54 -14.66
C ALA A 275 1.95 25.00 -14.87
N GLU A 276 2.49 25.63 -13.83
CA GLU A 276 2.98 27.00 -13.88
C GLU A 276 4.19 27.14 -14.82
N ALA A 277 5.15 26.20 -14.76
CA ALA A 277 6.33 26.18 -15.63
C ALA A 277 5.99 26.03 -17.14
N TYR A 278 4.87 25.38 -17.46
CA TYR A 278 4.43 25.14 -18.84
C TYR A 278 3.23 26.01 -19.26
N GLY A 279 2.85 27.00 -18.45
CA GLY A 279 1.83 28.00 -18.79
C GLY A 279 0.38 27.49 -18.79
N GLU A 280 0.05 26.50 -17.96
CA GLU A 280 -1.30 25.90 -17.83
C GLU A 280 -2.11 26.42 -16.62
N GLY A 281 -1.86 27.67 -16.21
CA GLY A 281 -2.53 28.31 -15.07
C GLY A 281 -3.96 28.80 -15.34
#